data_AF-A0A9D6YEE2-F1
#
_entry.id   AF-A0A9D6YEE2-F1
#
_cell.length_a   1.000
_cell.length_b   1.000
_cell.length_c   1.000
_cell.angle_alpha   90.00
_cell.angle_beta   90.00
_cell.angle_gamma   90.00
#
_symmetry.space_group_name_H-M   'P 1'
#
loop_
_entity.id
_entity.type
_entity.pdbx_description
1 polymer ?
#
loop_
_entity_poly.entity_id
_entity_poly.type
_entity_poly.pdbx_seq_one_letter_code
_entity_poly.pdbx_strand_id
1 'polypeptide(L)'
;MKVANAFGGRVVGYYSSNNKSASIGGDRCEGHDFAIIGDRFIVDYWAFRIAGLADRPVFDLNKLEEREKAELLFGREDNWRDVFVWSGGGPGNVTV
;
A
#
# COMPACT_ATOMS: atom_id res chain seq x y z
N MET A 1 2.91 4.90 12.07
CA MET A 1 4.09 4.00 11.99
C MET A 1 5.37 4.74 12.34
N LYS A 2 6.32 4.12 13.05
CA LYS A 2 7.63 4.74 13.35
C LYS A 2 8.70 4.49 12.27
N VAL A 3 8.67 3.33 11.60
CA VAL A 3 9.71 2.92 10.65
C VAL A 3 9.61 3.67 9.32
N ALA A 4 8.46 3.64 8.62
CA ALA A 4 8.29 4.36 7.35
C ALA A 4 8.56 5.86 7.51
N ASN A 5 8.01 6.49 8.55
CA ASN A 5 8.20 7.91 8.84
C ASN A 5 9.68 8.28 9.05
N ALA A 6 10.49 7.39 9.64
CA ALA A 6 11.93 7.63 9.84
C ALA A 6 12.70 7.75 8.50
N PHE A 7 12.15 7.22 7.41
CA PHE A 7 12.71 7.32 6.06
C PHE A 7 11.95 8.32 5.18
N GLY A 8 11.13 9.21 5.77
CA GLY A 8 10.29 10.13 5.00
C GLY A 8 9.20 9.42 4.19
N GLY A 9 8.74 8.27 4.68
CA GLY A 9 7.67 7.49 4.09
C GLY A 9 6.39 7.48 4.92
N ARG A 10 5.35 6.87 4.33
CA ARG A 10 4.03 6.66 4.91
C ARG A 10 3.59 5.23 4.65
N VAL A 11 2.61 4.75 5.41
CA VAL A 11 1.96 3.47 5.11
C VAL A 11 0.59 3.76 4.56
N VAL A 12 0.34 3.19 3.40
CA VAL A 12 -0.93 3.27 2.71
C VAL A 12 -1.52 1.89 2.57
N GLY A 13 -2.79 1.82 2.23
CA GLY A 13 -3.45 0.58 1.89
C GLY A 13 -4.72 0.84 1.12
N TYR A 14 -5.40 -0.25 0.79
CA TYR A 14 -6.68 -0.23 0.12
C TYR A 14 -7.56 -1.35 0.63
N TYR A 15 -8.88 -1.18 0.49
CA TYR A 15 -9.83 -2.27 0.62
C TYR A 15 -10.08 -2.91 -0.75
N SER A 16 -10.21 -4.24 -0.83
CA SER A 16 -10.42 -4.95 -2.11
C SER A 16 -11.72 -4.51 -2.80
N SER A 17 -12.73 -4.13 -2.02
CA SER A 17 -14.01 -3.61 -2.52
C SER A 17 -13.85 -2.37 -3.41
N ASN A 18 -12.84 -1.53 -3.11
CA ASN A 18 -12.55 -0.28 -3.80
C ASN A 18 -11.39 -0.39 -4.79
N ASN A 19 -10.64 -1.49 -4.78
CA ASN A 19 -9.45 -1.67 -5.62
C ASN A 19 -9.44 -3.05 -6.28
N LYS A 20 -10.46 -3.33 -7.10
CA LYS A 20 -10.66 -4.63 -7.76
C LYS A 20 -9.58 -5.02 -8.77
N SER A 21 -8.72 -4.08 -9.18
CA SER A 21 -7.61 -4.34 -10.09
C SER A 21 -6.37 -4.89 -9.39
N ALA A 22 -6.28 -4.74 -8.06
CA ALA A 22 -5.16 -5.28 -7.30
C ALA A 22 -5.23 -6.80 -7.23
N SER A 23 -4.14 -7.49 -7.55
CA SER A 23 -4.05 -8.94 -7.38
C SER A 23 -3.72 -9.36 -5.94
N ILE A 24 -3.08 -8.49 -5.15
CA ILE A 24 -2.85 -8.69 -3.72
C ILE A 24 -4.03 -8.14 -2.93
N GLY A 25 -4.39 -8.82 -1.84
CA GLY A 25 -5.44 -8.34 -0.94
C GLY A 25 -6.86 -8.59 -1.45
N GLY A 26 -7.06 -9.53 -2.39
CA GLY A 26 -8.38 -9.93 -2.91
C GLY A 26 -9.27 -10.67 -1.90
N ASP A 27 -10.13 -11.57 -2.38
CA ASP A 27 -11.26 -12.21 -1.66
C ASP A 27 -10.96 -12.82 -0.26
N ARG A 28 -9.70 -13.00 0.09
CA ARG A 28 -9.26 -13.63 1.34
C ARG A 28 -8.78 -12.65 2.42
N CYS A 29 -8.51 -11.38 2.09
CA CYS A 29 -7.81 -10.47 3.00
C CYS A 29 -8.45 -9.07 3.16
N GLU A 30 -9.63 -8.82 2.59
CA GLU A 30 -10.36 -7.52 2.64
C GLU A 30 -9.60 -6.27 2.15
N GLY A 31 -8.31 -6.39 1.84
CA GLY A 31 -7.43 -5.30 1.46
C GLY A 31 -5.96 -5.68 1.64
N HIS A 32 -5.09 -4.69 1.52
CA HIS A 32 -3.67 -4.83 1.80
C HIS A 32 -3.03 -3.48 2.13
N ASP A 33 -2.04 -3.48 3.03
CA ASP A 33 -1.24 -2.31 3.39
C ASP A 33 0.24 -2.48 3.05
N PHE A 34 0.90 -1.39 2.70
CA PHE A 34 2.30 -1.35 2.28
C PHE A 34 2.89 0.05 2.51
N ALA A 35 4.21 0.14 2.57
CA ALA A 35 4.88 1.42 2.77
C ALA A 35 5.21 2.09 1.44
N ILE A 36 5.05 3.42 1.39
CA ILE A 36 5.58 4.30 0.34
C ILE A 36 6.67 5.17 0.95
N ILE A 37 7.88 5.13 0.37
CA ILE A 37 9.01 5.93 0.81
C ILE A 37 9.31 7.02 -0.24
N GLY A 38 9.30 8.29 0.19
CA GLY A 38 9.62 9.44 -0.66
C GLY A 38 8.75 9.56 -1.92
N ASP A 39 7.47 9.14 -1.83
CA ASP A 39 6.50 9.09 -2.94
C ASP A 39 7.02 8.38 -4.21
N ARG A 40 7.96 7.45 -4.02
CA ARG A 40 8.67 6.78 -5.12
C ARG A 40 8.76 5.28 -4.93
N PHE A 41 9.10 4.82 -3.73
CA PHE A 41 9.37 3.41 -3.52
C PHE A 41 8.21 2.75 -2.77
N ILE A 42 7.57 1.75 -3.39
CA ILE A 42 6.73 0.82 -2.65
C ILE A 42 7.63 -0.19 -1.96
N VAL A 43 7.40 -0.44 -0.68
CA VAL A 43 8.11 -1.43 0.12
C VAL A 43 7.10 -2.38 0.74
N ASP A 44 7.19 -3.65 0.36
CA ASP A 44 6.37 -4.73 0.89
C ASP A 44 7.16 -6.03 0.99
N TYR A 45 7.65 -6.30 2.20
CA TYR A 45 8.39 -7.52 2.49
C TYR A 45 7.46 -8.74 2.67
N TRP A 46 6.19 -8.52 3.06
CA TRP A 46 5.25 -9.61 3.25
C TRP A 46 4.87 -10.24 1.92
N ALA A 47 4.50 -9.42 0.92
CA ALA A 47 4.18 -9.90 -0.42
C ALA A 47 5.36 -10.65 -1.06
N PHE A 48 6.58 -10.18 -0.86
CA PHE A 48 7.80 -10.82 -1.37
C PHE A 48 8.13 -12.12 -0.65
N ARG A 49 8.31 -12.08 0.68
CA ARG A 49 8.96 -13.17 1.41
C ARG A 49 7.98 -14.14 2.06
N ILE A 50 6.81 -13.67 2.46
CA ILE A 50 5.84 -14.47 3.23
C ILE A 50 4.77 -15.06 2.31
N ALA A 51 4.15 -14.21 1.49
CA ALA A 51 3.11 -14.65 0.56
C ALA A 51 3.67 -15.19 -0.77
N GLY A 52 4.89 -14.80 -1.15
CA GLY A 52 5.49 -15.18 -2.43
C GLY A 52 4.74 -14.65 -3.65
N LEU A 53 4.02 -13.53 -3.49
CA LEU A 53 3.19 -12.89 -4.51
C LEU A 53 3.95 -11.84 -5.32
N ALA A 54 5.00 -11.26 -4.74
CA ALA A 54 5.91 -10.33 -5.41
C ALA A 54 7.28 -10.98 -5.65
N ASP A 55 7.91 -10.66 -6.76
CA ASP A 55 9.26 -11.15 -7.10
C ASP A 55 10.39 -10.35 -6.43
N ARG A 56 10.06 -9.22 -5.80
CA ARG A 56 10.99 -8.35 -5.07
C ARG A 56 10.27 -7.58 -3.95
N PRO A 57 11.00 -7.13 -2.91
CA PRO A 57 10.39 -6.40 -1.79
C PRO A 57 10.22 -4.89 -2.03
N VAL A 58 10.86 -4.34 -3.07
CA VAL A 58 10.85 -2.90 -3.37
C VAL A 58 10.57 -2.66 -4.84
N PHE A 59 9.64 -1.75 -5.14
CA PHE A 59 9.33 -1.28 -6.49
C PHE A 59 9.61 0.22 -6.60
N ASP A 60 10.36 0.62 -7.61
CA ASP A 60 10.66 2.02 -7.95
C ASP A 60 9.64 2.56 -8.97
N LEU A 61 8.70 3.38 -8.51
CA LEU A 61 7.63 3.92 -9.34
C LEU A 61 8.13 4.85 -10.46
N ASN A 62 9.38 5.29 -10.45
CA ASN A 62 9.96 6.06 -11.55
C ASN A 62 10.41 5.18 -12.73
N LYS A 63 10.44 3.86 -12.59
CA LYS A 63 10.72 2.92 -13.68
C LYS A 63 9.41 2.35 -14.20
N LEU A 64 9.13 2.54 -15.49
CA LEU A 64 7.87 2.15 -16.10
C LEU A 64 7.50 0.68 -15.84
N GLU A 65 8.45 -0.25 -16.05
CA GLU A 65 8.20 -1.69 -15.83
C GLU A 65 7.89 -2.03 -14.37
N GLU A 66 8.55 -1.36 -13.41
CA GLU A 66 8.29 -1.59 -11.99
C GLU A 66 6.96 -0.95 -11.56
N ARG A 67 6.59 0.19 -12.15
CA ARG A 67 5.28 0.82 -11.97
C ARG A 67 4.14 -0.06 -12.49
N GLU A 68 4.27 -0.63 -13.67
CA GLU A 68 3.26 -1.53 -14.24
C GLU A 68 3.08 -2.79 -13.37
N LYS A 69 4.17 -3.36 -12.86
CA LYS A 69 4.10 -4.47 -11.90
C LYS A 69 3.46 -4.04 -10.58
N ALA A 70 3.80 -2.87 -10.07
CA ALA A 70 3.18 -2.33 -8.86
C ALA A 70 1.67 -2.12 -9.05
N GLU A 71 1.22 -1.59 -10.19
CA GLU A 71 -0.21 -1.41 -10.47
C GLU A 71 -0.94 -2.76 -10.58
N LEU A 72 -0.31 -3.80 -11.12
CA LEU A 72 -0.88 -5.14 -11.16
C LEU A 72 -1.02 -5.76 -9.75
N LEU A 73 -0.02 -5.54 -8.89
CA LEU A 73 0.01 -6.13 -7.54
C LEU A 73 -0.87 -5.35 -6.56
N PHE A 74 -0.70 -4.04 -6.50
CA PHE A 74 -1.28 -3.15 -5.51
C PHE A 74 -2.46 -2.33 -6.06
N GLY A 75 -2.82 -2.49 -7.34
CA GLY A 75 -3.89 -1.73 -7.99
C GLY A 75 -3.52 -0.27 -8.24
N ARG A 76 -4.51 0.53 -8.64
CA ARG A 76 -4.30 1.93 -9.03
C ARG A 76 -4.00 2.80 -7.82
N GLU A 77 -3.03 3.69 -7.97
CA GLU A 77 -2.58 4.60 -6.89
C GLU A 77 -3.72 5.48 -6.33
N ASP A 78 -4.67 5.89 -7.16
CA ASP A 78 -5.84 6.69 -6.76
C ASP A 78 -6.75 5.98 -5.73
N ASN A 79 -6.60 4.67 -5.55
CA ASN A 79 -7.35 3.87 -4.57
C ASN A 79 -6.63 3.74 -3.23
N TRP A 80 -5.37 4.14 -3.12
CA TRP A 80 -4.58 4.01 -1.91
C TRP A 80 -4.91 5.12 -0.92
N ARG A 81 -4.99 4.77 0.36
CA ARG A 81 -5.31 5.70 1.46
C ARG A 81 -4.29 5.52 2.57
N ASP A 82 -3.91 6.63 3.21
CA ASP A 82 -3.04 6.57 4.38
C ASP A 82 -3.69 5.74 5.48
N VAL A 83 -2.96 4.72 5.96
CA VAL A 83 -3.39 3.90 7.09
C VAL A 83 -3.01 4.66 8.36
N PHE A 84 -3.88 5.58 8.79
CA PHE A 84 -3.72 6.21 10.09
C PHE A 84 -4.01 5.20 11.21
N VAL A 85 -3.16 5.20 12.23
CA VAL A 85 -3.40 4.47 13.48
C VAL A 85 -4.66 5.08 14.11
N TRP A 86 -5.69 4.26 14.29
CA TRP A 86 -6.88 4.60 15.07
C TRP A 86 -6.45 5.11 16.45
N SER A 87 -6.58 6.41 16.66
CA SER A 87 -6.40 7.06 17.97
C SER A 87 -7.79 7.25 18.54
N GLY A 88 -8.36 6.16 19.08
CA GLY A 88 -9.63 6.08 19.81
C GLY A 88 -10.55 7.31 19.73
N GLY A 89 -11.54 7.27 18.83
CA GLY A 89 -12.64 8.23 18.80
C GLY A 89 -13.69 7.78 17.79
N GLY A 90 -14.96 7.70 18.21
CA GLY A 90 -16.11 7.36 17.37
C GLY A 90 -16.37 8.40 16.25
N PRO A 91 -17.50 8.28 15.53
CA PRO A 91 -17.75 9.05 14.32
C PRO A 91 -17.92 10.53 14.66
N GLY A 92 -16.94 11.35 14.25
CA GLY A 92 -16.96 12.78 14.43
C GLY A 92 -16.06 13.45 13.40
N ASN A 93 -16.69 14.07 12.41
CA ASN A 93 -16.17 14.98 11.39
C ASN A 93 -14.84 15.67 11.71
N VAL A 94 -13.93 15.74 10.73
CA VAL A 94 -13.19 16.99 10.46
C VAL A 94 -12.97 17.17 8.97
N THR A 95 -13.65 18.19 8.44
CA THR A 95 -13.30 18.96 7.24
C THR A 95 -12.17 19.91 7.63
N VAL A 96 -11.05 19.94 6.88
CA VAL A 96 -10.42 21.11 6.24
C VAL A 96 -9.50 20.59 5.13
#